data_AF-A0A954GUK2-F1
#
_entry.id   AF-A0A954GUK2-F1
#
_cell.length_a   1.000
_cell.length_b   1.000
_cell.length_c   1.000
_cell.angle_alpha   90.00
_cell.angle_beta   90.00
_cell.angle_gamma   90.00
#
_symmetry.space_group_name_H-M   'P 1'
#
loop_
_entity.id
_entity.type
_entity.pdbx_description
1 polymer ?
#
loop_
_entity_poly.entity_id
_entity_poly.type
_entity_poly.pdbx_seq_one_letter_code
_entity_poly.pdbx_strand_id
1 'polypeptide(L)'
;VQFYILMPVMAWVILRLPTSARRMALVGIMLACVLAKMFLIPQQGGSEVVQRVKMSLLYYFDHFLVGILLADVYFTDWNSQPKLAFHWDAVAVVAWGMIVVSQWRLWSQHLLVLPMFVAYYASFRSHFIRQALSLKWVTVLGGMCYTLYLYHFFVISLVNKFTIPRLAGFSYGPSLAIEFGLILPTSVIVAAVLFRLVELPCMKWRPFQSSTASRSSSSPIHSKSVPELNV
;
A
#
# COMPACT_ATOMS: atom_id res chain seq x y z
N VAL A 1 0.13 5.03 10.50
CA VAL A 1 1.44 5.26 11.16
C VAL A 1 1.83 4.12 12.09
N GLN A 2 0.98 3.69 13.03
CA GLN A 2 1.33 2.69 14.06
C GLN A 2 1.88 1.35 13.51
N PHE A 3 1.34 0.82 12.42
CA PHE A 3 1.84 -0.42 11.79
C PHE A 3 3.31 -0.33 11.32
N TYR A 4 3.82 0.86 11.00
CA TYR A 4 5.21 1.02 10.58
C TYR A 4 6.19 0.74 11.71
N ILE A 5 5.81 1.07 12.94
CA ILE A 5 6.63 0.79 14.14
C ILE A 5 6.63 -0.71 14.43
N LEU A 6 5.51 -1.39 14.16
CA LEU A 6 5.36 -2.83 14.41
C LEU A 6 6.06 -3.69 13.34
N MET A 7 6.18 -3.16 12.12
CA MET A 7 6.70 -3.89 10.95
C MET A 7 8.08 -4.55 11.16
N PRO A 8 9.12 -3.87 11.72
CA PRO A 8 10.43 -4.50 11.93
C PRO A 8 10.39 -5.70 12.87
N VAL A 9 9.62 -5.60 13.96
CA VAL A 9 9.46 -6.69 14.93
C VAL A 9 8.74 -7.87 14.29
N MET A 10 7.65 -7.60 13.58
CA MET A 10 6.91 -8.64 12.87
C MET A 10 7.76 -9.32 11.79
N ALA A 11 8.45 -8.55 10.95
CA ALA A 11 9.33 -9.09 9.94
C ALA A 11 10.42 -9.98 10.58
N TRP A 12 11.03 -9.54 11.69
CA TRP A 12 12.02 -10.31 12.42
C TRP A 12 11.49 -11.66 12.94
N VAL A 13 10.27 -11.69 13.52
CA VAL A 13 9.65 -12.94 14.01
C VAL A 13 9.28 -13.85 12.84
N ILE A 14 8.59 -13.30 11.85
CA ILE A 14 7.97 -14.04 10.75
C ILE A 14 9.03 -14.65 9.83
N LEU A 15 10.12 -13.92 9.55
CA LEU A 15 11.17 -14.38 8.64
C LEU A 15 12.03 -15.52 9.23
N ARG A 16 11.95 -15.80 10.53
CA ARG A 16 12.62 -16.95 11.17
C ARG A 16 11.92 -18.29 10.92
N LEU A 17 10.66 -18.26 10.50
CA LEU A 17 9.87 -19.46 10.25
C LEU A 17 10.10 -19.98 8.81
N PRO A 18 10.03 -21.31 8.59
CA PRO A 18 10.05 -21.85 7.23
C PRO A 18 8.81 -21.37 6.45
N THR A 19 8.92 -21.29 5.13
CA THR A 19 7.90 -20.67 4.26
C THR A 19 6.49 -21.20 4.47
N SER A 20 6.33 -22.53 4.59
CA SER A 20 5.02 -23.15 4.81
C SER A 20 4.42 -22.76 6.17
N ALA A 21 5.18 -22.90 7.27
CA ALA A 21 4.73 -22.54 8.60
C ALA A 21 4.42 -21.04 8.73
N ARG A 22 5.25 -20.20 8.10
CA ARG A 22 5.04 -18.75 8.01
C ARG A 22 3.68 -18.42 7.38
N ARG A 23 3.39 -18.99 6.21
CA ARG A 23 2.13 -18.73 5.48
C ARG A 23 0.92 -19.29 6.23
N MET A 24 1.04 -20.48 6.80
CA MET A 24 -0.02 -21.06 7.64
C MET A 24 -0.31 -20.19 8.86
N ALA A 25 0.73 -19.66 9.53
CA ALA A 25 0.56 -18.75 10.65
C ALA A 25 -0.12 -17.44 10.21
N LEU A 26 0.33 -16.83 9.11
CA LEU A 26 -0.27 -15.59 8.57
C LEU A 26 -1.75 -15.78 8.22
N VAL A 27 -2.09 -16.84 7.49
CA VAL A 27 -3.47 -17.15 7.11
C VAL A 27 -4.31 -17.53 8.33
N GLY A 28 -3.75 -18.31 9.26
CA GLY A 28 -4.42 -18.71 10.48
C GLY A 28 -4.78 -17.53 11.38
N ILE A 29 -3.84 -16.59 11.60
CA ILE A 29 -4.09 -15.38 12.38
C ILE A 29 -5.08 -14.47 11.66
N MET A 30 -4.96 -14.33 10.34
CA MET A 30 -5.90 -13.55 9.54
C MET A 30 -7.33 -14.10 9.66
N LEU A 31 -7.50 -15.42 9.51
CA LEU A 31 -8.80 -16.07 9.68
C LEU A 31 -9.32 -15.90 11.10
N ALA A 32 -8.48 -16.06 12.12
CA ALA A 32 -8.85 -15.82 13.52
C ALA A 32 -9.32 -14.38 13.75
N CYS A 33 -8.66 -13.38 13.17
CA CYS A 33 -9.09 -11.98 13.22
C CYS A 33 -10.44 -11.76 12.55
N VAL A 34 -10.66 -12.33 11.36
CA VAL A 34 -11.94 -12.21 10.63
C VAL A 34 -13.08 -12.86 11.43
N LEU A 35 -12.87 -14.08 11.96
CA LEU A 35 -13.86 -14.77 12.79
C LEU A 35 -14.13 -14.00 14.08
N ALA A 36 -13.09 -13.49 14.75
CA ALA A 36 -13.24 -12.67 15.94
C ALA A 36 -14.09 -11.42 15.67
N LYS A 37 -13.90 -10.72 14.54
CA LYS A 37 -14.75 -9.59 14.17
C LYS A 37 -16.18 -10.01 13.88
N MET A 38 -16.37 -11.13 13.18
CA MET A 38 -17.68 -11.61 12.79
C MET A 38 -18.53 -12.00 14.01
N PHE A 39 -17.93 -12.62 15.02
CA PHE A 39 -18.65 -13.13 16.20
C PHE A 39 -18.63 -12.20 17.42
N LEU A 40 -17.55 -11.44 17.65
CA LEU A 40 -17.36 -10.68 18.89
C LEU A 40 -17.69 -9.18 18.75
N ILE A 41 -17.76 -8.65 17.53
CA ILE A 41 -17.92 -7.21 17.29
C ILE A 41 -19.29 -6.94 16.64
N PRO A 42 -20.27 -6.43 17.40
CA PRO A 42 -21.59 -6.08 16.86
C PRO A 42 -21.48 -5.10 15.68
N GLN A 43 -22.21 -5.38 14.60
CA GLN A 43 -22.19 -4.56 13.40
C GLN A 43 -22.82 -3.19 13.63
N GLN A 44 -23.88 -3.13 14.44
CA GLN A 44 -24.64 -1.92 14.74
C GLN A 44 -24.91 -1.81 16.25
N GLY A 45 -24.86 -0.59 16.80
CA GLY A 45 -25.29 -0.32 18.19
C GLY A 45 -24.42 -0.95 19.29
N GLY A 46 -23.09 -0.93 19.14
CA GLY A 46 -22.16 -1.42 20.16
C GLY A 46 -21.87 -0.41 21.27
N SER A 47 -21.42 -0.89 22.43
CA SER A 47 -20.91 -0.06 23.52
C SER A 47 -19.70 0.78 23.07
N GLU A 48 -19.38 1.84 23.82
CA GLU A 48 -18.17 2.67 23.66
C GLU A 48 -16.89 1.83 23.45
N VAL A 49 -16.79 0.69 24.15
CA VAL A 49 -15.67 -0.25 24.04
C VAL A 49 -15.56 -0.83 22.64
N VAL A 50 -16.68 -1.25 22.04
CA VAL A 50 -16.73 -1.79 20.67
C VAL A 50 -16.28 -0.73 19.66
N GLN A 51 -16.68 0.52 19.84
CA GLN A 51 -16.27 1.61 18.96
C GLN A 51 -14.76 1.87 19.06
N ARG A 52 -14.20 1.87 20.27
CA ARG A 52 -12.75 1.99 20.48
C ARG A 52 -11.97 0.86 19.83
N VAL A 53 -12.48 -0.38 19.91
CA VAL A 53 -11.87 -1.52 19.23
C VAL A 53 -11.92 -1.33 17.72
N LYS A 54 -13.03 -0.87 17.13
CA LYS A 54 -13.14 -0.57 15.69
C LYS A 54 -12.14 0.48 15.21
N MET A 55 -11.75 1.42 16.09
CA MET A 55 -10.71 2.42 15.81
C MET A 55 -9.29 1.97 16.16
N SER A 56 -9.12 0.77 16.71
CA SER A 56 -7.83 0.24 17.14
C SER A 56 -7.06 -0.41 15.99
N LEU A 57 -5.73 -0.48 16.15
CA LEU A 57 -4.84 -1.19 15.23
C LEU A 57 -5.20 -2.67 15.08
N LEU A 58 -5.66 -3.30 16.17
CA LEU A 58 -6.00 -4.72 16.19
C LEU A 58 -7.17 -5.03 15.25
N TYR A 59 -8.12 -4.10 15.12
CA TYR A 59 -9.23 -4.26 14.20
C TYR A 59 -8.81 -4.22 12.73
N TYR A 60 -7.73 -3.54 12.36
CA TYR A 60 -7.25 -3.51 10.97
C TYR A 60 -6.06 -4.46 10.72
N PHE A 61 -5.74 -5.32 11.70
CA PHE A 61 -4.55 -6.15 11.68
C PHE A 61 -4.54 -7.17 10.54
N ASP A 62 -5.68 -7.80 10.25
CA ASP A 62 -5.87 -8.72 9.13
C ASP A 62 -5.55 -8.10 7.76
N HIS A 63 -5.93 -6.84 7.53
CA HIS A 63 -5.63 -6.12 6.29
C HIS A 63 -4.12 -5.89 6.14
N PHE A 64 -3.44 -5.62 7.25
CA PHE A 64 -1.98 -5.51 7.26
C PHE A 64 -1.31 -6.85 6.97
N LEU A 65 -1.82 -7.95 7.54
CA LEU A 65 -1.31 -9.30 7.27
C LEU A 65 -1.44 -9.73 5.81
N VAL A 66 -2.48 -9.28 5.09
CA VAL A 66 -2.61 -9.50 3.64
C VAL A 66 -1.42 -8.92 2.89
N GLY A 67 -1.00 -7.71 3.25
CA GLY A 67 0.18 -7.08 2.67
C GLY A 67 1.47 -7.86 2.94
N ILE A 68 1.65 -8.36 4.17
CA ILE A 68 2.82 -9.19 4.53
C ILE A 68 2.80 -10.51 3.76
N LEU A 69 1.66 -11.19 3.69
CA LEU A 69 1.51 -12.45 2.96
C LEU A 69 1.80 -12.26 1.46
N LEU A 70 1.32 -11.16 0.89
CA LEU A 70 1.58 -10.84 -0.51
C LEU A 70 3.05 -10.54 -0.76
N ALA A 71 3.71 -9.78 0.13
CA ALA A 71 5.14 -9.52 0.05
C ALA A 71 5.95 -10.83 0.16
N ASP A 72 5.56 -11.73 1.07
CA ASP A 72 6.18 -13.05 1.20
C ASP A 72 6.11 -13.87 -0.09
N VAL A 73 4.94 -13.94 -0.72
CA VAL A 73 4.74 -14.62 -2.02
C VAL A 73 5.58 -13.96 -3.12
N TYR A 74 5.58 -12.63 -3.17
CA TYR A 74 6.31 -11.86 -4.17
C TYR A 74 7.82 -12.12 -4.13
N PHE A 75 8.41 -12.18 -2.94
CA PHE A 75 9.83 -12.43 -2.78
C PHE A 75 10.19 -13.92 -2.86
N THR A 76 9.40 -14.80 -2.25
CA THR A 76 9.75 -16.22 -2.11
C THR A 76 9.42 -17.05 -3.35
N ASP A 77 8.24 -16.84 -3.96
CA ASP A 77 7.79 -17.69 -5.08
C ASP A 77 8.10 -17.07 -6.43
N TRP A 78 8.04 -15.75 -6.53
CA TRP A 78 8.20 -15.06 -7.81
C TRP A 78 9.60 -14.53 -8.04
N ASN A 79 10.47 -14.48 -7.01
CA ASN A 79 11.78 -13.86 -7.10
C ASN A 79 11.72 -12.45 -7.75
N SER A 80 10.67 -11.68 -7.41
CA SER A 80 10.37 -10.37 -7.99
C SER A 80 10.03 -10.35 -9.50
N GLN A 81 9.80 -11.51 -10.12
CA GLN A 81 9.46 -11.65 -11.53
C GLN A 81 8.18 -12.51 -11.72
N PRO A 82 6.98 -11.97 -11.41
CA PRO A 82 5.74 -12.70 -11.59
C PRO A 82 5.49 -13.04 -13.07
N LYS A 83 5.13 -14.31 -13.34
CA LYS A 83 4.71 -14.76 -14.67
C LYS A 83 3.38 -14.14 -15.05
N LEU A 84 3.38 -13.44 -16.17
CA LEU A 84 2.23 -12.70 -16.70
C LEU A 84 1.27 -13.62 -17.46
N ALA A 85 -0.05 -13.40 -17.30
CA ALA A 85 -1.05 -14.02 -18.15
C ALA A 85 -2.36 -13.21 -18.19
N PHE A 86 -3.04 -13.20 -19.35
CA PHE A 86 -4.26 -12.43 -19.59
C PHE A 86 -5.46 -12.83 -18.71
N HIS A 87 -5.57 -14.09 -18.30
CA HIS A 87 -6.66 -14.51 -17.39
C HIS A 87 -6.59 -13.78 -16.04
N TRP A 88 -5.40 -13.35 -15.60
CA TRP A 88 -5.26 -12.56 -14.38
C TRP A 88 -5.83 -11.15 -14.52
N ASP A 89 -5.94 -10.60 -15.73
CA ASP A 89 -6.63 -9.32 -15.93
C ASP A 89 -8.11 -9.43 -15.55
N ALA A 90 -8.79 -10.49 -16.03
CA ALA A 90 -10.19 -10.74 -15.67
C ALA A 90 -10.36 -10.97 -14.16
N VAL A 91 -9.49 -11.78 -13.55
CA VAL A 91 -9.51 -12.02 -12.09
C VAL A 91 -9.29 -10.72 -11.31
N ALA A 92 -8.36 -9.88 -11.75
CA ALA A 92 -8.09 -8.60 -11.09
C ALA A 92 -9.28 -7.64 -11.24
N VAL A 93 -9.89 -7.50 -12.43
CA VAL A 93 -11.10 -6.67 -12.61
C VAL A 93 -12.23 -7.13 -11.70
N VAL A 94 -12.51 -8.44 -11.65
CA VAL A 94 -13.54 -9.00 -10.78
C VAL A 94 -13.21 -8.73 -9.31
N ALA A 95 -11.97 -8.98 -8.88
CA ALA A 95 -11.57 -8.77 -7.49
C ALA A 95 -11.61 -7.29 -7.07
N TRP A 96 -11.16 -6.36 -7.92
CA TRP A 96 -11.30 -4.92 -7.68
C TRP A 96 -12.77 -4.49 -7.64
N GLY A 97 -13.60 -5.00 -8.55
CA GLY A 97 -15.05 -4.78 -8.55
C GLY A 97 -15.70 -5.28 -7.26
N MET A 98 -15.31 -6.47 -6.78
CA MET A 98 -15.79 -7.02 -5.50
C MET A 98 -15.42 -6.11 -4.32
N ILE A 99 -14.22 -5.53 -4.31
CA ILE A 99 -13.84 -4.54 -3.29
C ILE A 99 -14.80 -3.35 -3.33
N VAL A 100 -15.04 -2.76 -4.50
CA VAL A 100 -15.94 -1.60 -4.66
C VAL A 100 -17.36 -1.94 -4.22
N VAL A 101 -17.91 -3.06 -4.66
CA VAL A 101 -19.26 -3.52 -4.28
C VAL A 101 -19.34 -3.79 -2.78
N SER A 102 -18.28 -4.33 -2.18
CA SER A 102 -18.24 -4.62 -0.75
C SER A 102 -18.27 -3.35 0.11
N GLN A 103 -17.72 -2.24 -0.37
CA GLN A 103 -17.77 -0.96 0.33
C GLN A 103 -19.19 -0.40 0.44
N TRP A 104 -20.05 -0.69 -0.56
CA TRP A 104 -21.44 -0.24 -0.55
C TRP A 104 -22.32 -1.04 0.43
N ARG A 105 -21.92 -2.27 0.77
CA ARG A 105 -22.70 -3.18 1.61
C ARG A 105 -22.00 -3.40 2.95
N LEU A 106 -22.49 -2.72 3.99
CA LEU A 106 -21.92 -2.72 5.36
C LEU A 106 -21.59 -4.12 5.92
N TRP A 107 -22.34 -5.15 5.54
CA TRP A 107 -22.14 -6.52 6.04
C TRP A 107 -20.93 -7.24 5.46
N SER A 108 -20.28 -6.70 4.42
CA SER A 108 -19.20 -7.39 3.69
C SER A 108 -17.79 -6.87 4.02
N GLN A 109 -17.66 -5.88 4.91
CA GLN A 109 -16.36 -5.29 5.26
C GLN A 109 -15.38 -6.29 5.90
N HIS A 110 -15.89 -7.32 6.60
CA HIS A 110 -15.04 -8.35 7.22
C HIS A 110 -14.43 -9.32 6.21
N LEU A 111 -15.12 -9.55 5.08
CA LEU A 111 -14.63 -10.44 4.03
C LEU A 111 -13.70 -9.74 3.03
N LEU A 112 -13.47 -8.43 3.17
CA LEU A 112 -12.71 -7.62 2.23
C LEU A 112 -11.25 -8.08 2.06
N VAL A 113 -10.71 -8.73 3.09
CA VAL A 113 -9.36 -9.29 3.14
C VAL A 113 -9.09 -10.26 1.97
N LEU A 114 -10.05 -11.12 1.63
CA LEU A 114 -9.91 -12.09 0.54
C LEU A 114 -9.86 -11.44 -0.86
N PRO A 115 -10.87 -10.65 -1.30
CA PRO A 115 -10.80 -9.97 -2.59
C PRO A 115 -9.65 -8.97 -2.63
N MET A 116 -9.22 -8.39 -1.50
CA MET A 116 -8.01 -7.56 -1.44
C MET A 116 -6.75 -8.37 -1.79
N PHE A 117 -6.53 -9.53 -1.16
CA PHE A 117 -5.41 -10.41 -1.51
C PHE A 117 -5.45 -10.82 -2.99
N VAL A 118 -6.61 -11.27 -3.47
CA VAL A 118 -6.80 -11.71 -4.86
C VAL A 118 -6.58 -10.55 -5.84
N ALA A 119 -7.09 -9.36 -5.55
CA ALA A 119 -6.94 -8.19 -6.40
C ALA A 119 -5.47 -7.83 -6.58
N TYR A 120 -4.69 -7.77 -5.50
CA TYR A 120 -3.27 -7.45 -5.61
C TYR A 120 -2.45 -8.59 -6.22
N TYR A 121 -2.70 -9.84 -5.83
CA TYR A 121 -2.03 -11.01 -6.41
C TYR A 121 -2.25 -11.06 -7.93
N ALA A 122 -3.49 -10.90 -8.37
CA ALA A 122 -3.86 -10.88 -9.78
C ALA A 122 -3.27 -9.65 -10.49
N SER A 123 -3.28 -8.47 -9.85
CA SER A 123 -2.69 -7.25 -10.43
C SER A 123 -1.20 -7.42 -10.75
N PHE A 124 -0.42 -8.11 -9.91
CA PHE A 124 0.99 -8.40 -10.20
C PHE A 124 1.21 -9.36 -11.38
N ARG A 125 0.25 -10.25 -11.64
CA ARG A 125 0.32 -11.27 -12.70
C ARG A 125 -0.46 -10.92 -13.97
N SER A 126 -1.24 -9.84 -13.93
CA SER A 126 -2.00 -9.30 -15.05
C SER A 126 -1.10 -8.65 -16.09
N HIS A 127 -1.56 -8.58 -17.34
CA HIS A 127 -0.82 -7.91 -18.40
C HIS A 127 -1.18 -6.42 -18.46
N PHE A 128 -2.46 -6.10 -18.67
CA PHE A 128 -2.92 -4.72 -18.85
C PHE A 128 -2.97 -3.96 -17.52
N ILE A 129 -3.50 -4.58 -16.46
CA ILE A 129 -3.61 -3.90 -15.17
C ILE A 129 -2.22 -3.59 -14.60
N ARG A 130 -1.26 -4.51 -14.72
CA ARG A 130 0.13 -4.24 -14.33
C ARG A 130 0.71 -3.07 -15.13
N GLN A 131 0.49 -3.02 -16.45
CA GLN A 131 0.97 -1.91 -17.27
C GLN A 131 0.36 -0.57 -16.83
N ALA A 132 -0.95 -0.53 -16.59
CA ALA A 132 -1.65 0.66 -16.10
C ALA A 132 -1.13 1.10 -14.72
N LEU A 133 -0.93 0.17 -13.79
CA LEU A 133 -0.38 0.46 -12.46
C LEU A 133 1.11 0.83 -12.49
N SER A 134 1.83 0.44 -13.53
CA SER A 134 3.25 0.77 -13.73
C SER A 134 3.45 2.12 -14.44
N LEU A 135 2.38 2.85 -14.77
CA LEU A 135 2.50 4.20 -15.30
C LEU A 135 3.25 5.11 -14.32
N LYS A 136 4.13 5.95 -14.85
CA LYS A 136 5.01 6.81 -14.02
C LYS A 136 4.23 7.68 -13.03
N TRP A 137 3.09 8.23 -13.44
CA TRP A 137 2.29 9.08 -12.56
C TRP A 137 1.61 8.27 -11.44
N VAL A 138 1.13 7.04 -11.72
CA VAL A 138 0.54 6.14 -10.71
C VAL A 138 1.60 5.73 -9.69
N THR A 139 2.78 5.32 -10.16
CA THR A 139 3.90 4.92 -9.29
C THR A 139 4.41 6.07 -8.44
N VAL A 140 4.48 7.30 -8.98
CA VAL A 140 4.84 8.50 -8.22
C VAL A 140 3.77 8.83 -7.17
N LEU A 141 2.47 8.82 -7.53
CA LEU A 141 1.37 9.00 -6.59
C LEU A 141 1.41 7.96 -5.45
N GLY A 142 1.66 6.70 -5.80
CA GLY A 142 1.83 5.61 -4.84
C GLY A 142 3.04 5.82 -3.92
N GLY A 143 4.16 6.30 -4.47
CA GLY A 143 5.35 6.62 -3.69
C GLY A 143 5.13 7.73 -2.66
N MET A 144 4.32 8.75 -3.00
CA MET A 144 3.99 9.86 -2.09
C MET A 144 2.71 9.66 -1.28
N CYS A 145 2.12 8.45 -1.30
CA CYS A 145 0.82 8.18 -0.68
C CYS A 145 0.82 8.50 0.82
N TYR A 146 1.95 8.30 1.50
CA TYR A 146 2.10 8.62 2.92
C TYR A 146 2.01 10.12 3.18
N THR A 147 2.82 10.92 2.47
CA THR A 147 2.75 12.38 2.57
C THR A 147 1.36 12.91 2.21
N LEU A 148 0.74 12.40 1.14
CA LEU A 148 -0.62 12.80 0.74
C LEU A 148 -1.63 12.49 1.87
N TYR A 149 -1.59 11.29 2.44
CA TYR A 149 -2.44 10.91 3.57
C TYR A 149 -2.25 11.83 4.79
N LEU A 150 -1.03 12.23 5.12
CA LEU A 150 -0.77 13.05 6.30
C LEU A 150 -1.25 14.49 6.12
N TYR A 151 -1.06 15.08 4.93
CA TYR A 151 -1.27 16.51 4.70
C TYR A 151 -2.59 16.86 4.01
N HIS A 152 -3.32 15.91 3.42
CA HIS A 152 -4.55 16.24 2.67
C HIS A 152 -5.59 16.99 3.52
N PHE A 153 -5.83 16.58 4.78
CA PHE A 153 -6.77 17.30 5.66
C PHE A 153 -6.35 18.75 5.90
N PHE A 154 -5.06 19.00 6.15
CA PHE A 154 -4.54 20.36 6.34
C PHE A 154 -4.74 21.21 5.09
N VAL A 155 -4.43 20.65 3.91
CA VAL A 155 -4.63 21.32 2.62
C VAL A 155 -6.11 21.62 2.39
N ILE A 156 -7.00 20.66 2.63
CA ILE A 156 -8.46 20.84 2.52
C ILE A 156 -8.92 21.99 3.43
N SER A 157 -8.53 21.99 4.70
CA SER A 157 -8.91 23.05 5.64
C SER A 157 -8.39 24.42 5.22
N LEU A 158 -7.16 24.49 4.71
CA LEU A 158 -6.55 25.73 4.24
C LEU A 158 -7.27 26.26 3.00
N VAL A 159 -7.49 25.42 2.00
CA VAL A 159 -8.19 25.80 0.76
C VAL A 159 -9.61 26.25 1.10
N ASN A 160 -10.37 25.44 1.87
CA ASN A 160 -11.75 25.74 2.25
C ASN A 160 -11.89 27.08 2.99
N LYS A 161 -10.95 27.41 3.86
CA LYS A 161 -10.92 28.71 4.56
C LYS A 161 -10.90 29.89 3.59
N PHE A 162 -10.26 29.74 2.43
CA PHE A 162 -10.19 30.78 1.40
C PHE A 162 -11.31 30.66 0.36
N THR A 163 -11.74 29.48 -0.03
CA THR A 163 -12.74 29.30 -1.09
C THR A 163 -14.18 29.48 -0.60
N ILE A 164 -14.55 28.93 0.56
CA ILE A 164 -15.95 28.93 1.04
C ILE A 164 -16.54 30.35 1.11
N PRO A 165 -15.87 31.36 1.68
CA PRO A 165 -16.43 32.72 1.73
C PRO A 165 -16.63 33.34 0.35
N ARG A 166 -15.82 32.95 -0.64
CA ARG A 166 -15.87 33.44 -2.02
C ARG A 166 -16.90 32.70 -2.86
N LEU A 167 -17.31 31.51 -2.43
CA LEU A 167 -18.28 30.66 -3.12
C LEU A 167 -19.71 30.77 -2.57
N ALA A 168 -19.94 31.59 -1.54
CA ALA A 168 -21.23 31.74 -0.86
C ALA A 168 -22.41 32.18 -1.76
N GLY A 169 -22.14 32.69 -2.97
CA GLY A 169 -23.17 33.08 -3.95
C GLY A 169 -23.44 32.08 -5.08
N PHE A 170 -22.69 30.97 -5.16
CA PHE A 170 -22.85 29.96 -6.21
C PHE A 170 -23.79 28.82 -5.77
N SER A 171 -24.40 28.13 -6.74
CA SER A 171 -25.13 26.90 -6.47
C SER A 171 -24.17 25.76 -6.08
N TYR A 172 -24.70 24.74 -5.39
CA TYR A 172 -23.90 23.66 -4.80
C TYR A 172 -22.99 22.94 -5.82
N GLY A 173 -23.51 22.62 -7.01
CA GLY A 173 -22.76 21.88 -8.03
C GLY A 173 -21.49 22.59 -8.52
N PRO A 174 -21.59 23.84 -9.03
CA PRO A 174 -20.44 24.65 -9.40
C PRO A 174 -19.46 24.87 -8.23
N SER A 175 -19.94 25.18 -7.03
CA SER A 175 -19.08 25.34 -5.85
C SER A 175 -18.27 24.08 -5.57
N LEU A 176 -18.91 22.91 -5.62
CA LEU A 176 -18.27 21.61 -5.42
C LEU A 176 -17.23 21.32 -6.51
N ALA A 177 -17.56 21.57 -7.78
CA ALA A 177 -16.63 21.35 -8.89
C ALA A 177 -15.39 22.25 -8.79
N ILE A 178 -15.56 23.52 -8.40
CA ILE A 178 -14.47 24.46 -8.15
C ILE A 178 -13.62 24.00 -6.96
N GLU A 179 -14.24 23.59 -5.85
CA GLU A 179 -13.52 23.09 -4.68
C GLU A 179 -12.71 21.84 -5.00
N PHE A 180 -13.30 20.82 -5.64
CA PHE A 180 -12.56 19.63 -6.08
C PHE A 180 -11.41 19.98 -7.03
N GLY A 181 -11.68 20.86 -7.99
CA GLY A 181 -10.71 21.35 -8.96
C GLY A 181 -9.55 22.11 -8.34
N LEU A 182 -9.71 22.69 -7.15
CA LEU A 182 -8.64 23.37 -6.41
C LEU A 182 -7.95 22.45 -5.40
N ILE A 183 -8.72 21.67 -4.63
CA ILE A 183 -8.22 20.82 -3.55
C ILE A 183 -7.33 19.70 -4.08
N LEU A 184 -7.77 18.97 -5.11
CA LEU A 184 -7.02 17.82 -5.63
C LEU A 184 -5.62 18.21 -6.16
N PRO A 185 -5.48 19.17 -7.08
CA PRO A 185 -4.15 19.55 -7.57
C PRO A 185 -3.30 20.17 -6.47
N THR A 186 -3.88 21.01 -5.59
CA THR A 186 -3.13 21.61 -4.49
C THR A 186 -2.59 20.53 -3.54
N SER A 187 -3.39 19.52 -3.21
CA SER A 187 -2.97 18.41 -2.36
C SER A 187 -1.83 17.60 -3.00
N VAL A 188 -1.92 17.32 -4.30
CA VAL A 188 -0.87 16.61 -5.06
C VAL A 188 0.42 17.44 -5.12
N ILE A 189 0.34 18.75 -5.37
CA ILE A 189 1.50 19.64 -5.45
C ILE A 189 2.20 19.74 -4.09
N VAL A 190 1.44 20.02 -3.02
CA VAL A 190 1.99 20.11 -1.66
C VAL A 190 2.61 18.78 -1.24
N ALA A 191 1.93 17.65 -1.52
CA ALA A 191 2.46 16.34 -1.22
C ALA A 191 3.74 16.02 -2.01
N ALA A 192 3.82 16.39 -3.29
CA ALA A 192 5.01 16.18 -4.11
C ALA A 192 6.22 16.99 -3.59
N VAL A 193 6.00 18.24 -3.18
CA VAL A 193 7.05 19.09 -2.60
C VAL A 193 7.55 18.51 -1.27
N LEU A 194 6.63 18.19 -0.35
CA LEU A 194 6.98 17.63 0.96
C LEU A 194 7.62 16.25 0.85
N PHE A 195 7.12 15.39 -0.06
CA PHE A 195 7.71 14.09 -0.35
C PHE A 195 9.18 14.25 -0.77
N ARG A 196 9.47 15.18 -1.68
CA ARG A 196 10.83 15.40 -2.17
C ARG A 196 11.76 15.99 -1.11
N LEU A 197 11.26 16.88 -0.26
CA LEU A 197 12.06 17.59 0.75
C LEU A 197 12.26 16.79 2.05
N VAL A 198 11.28 15.98 2.45
CA VAL A 198 11.25 15.33 3.76
C VAL A 198 11.31 13.81 3.63
N GLU A 199 10.41 13.22 2.85
CA GLU A 199 10.27 11.76 2.81
C GLU A 199 11.40 11.09 2.03
N LEU A 200 11.74 11.62 0.85
CA LEU A 200 12.75 11.06 -0.04
C LEU A 200 14.18 11.06 0.57
N PRO A 201 14.64 12.14 1.25
CA PRO A 201 15.94 12.11 1.95
C PRO A 201 15.95 11.10 3.09
N CYS A 202 14.86 10.98 3.86
CA CYS A 202 14.75 10.01 4.95
C CYS A 202 14.81 8.56 4.44
N MET A 203 14.23 8.26 3.27
CA MET A 203 14.35 6.93 2.65
C MET A 203 15.76 6.61 2.16
N LYS A 204 16.51 7.62 1.70
CA LYS A 204 17.90 7.47 1.24
C LYS A 204 18.91 7.46 2.38
N TRP A 205 18.50 7.84 3.59
CA TRP A 205 19.38 7.89 4.75
C TRP A 205 19.80 6.48 5.18
N ARG A 206 21.10 6.19 5.09
CA ARG A 206 21.69 4.90 5.49
C ARG A 206 22.85 5.12 6.47
N PRO A 207 22.60 5.52 7.73
CA PRO A 207 23.67 5.86 8.67
C PRO A 207 24.50 4.64 9.12
N PHE A 208 23.96 3.43 8.99
CA PHE A 208 24.59 2.19 9.46
C PHE A 208 25.05 1.24 8.34
N GLN A 209 25.18 1.71 7.09
CA GLN A 209 25.94 0.96 6.09
C GLN A 209 27.43 1.11 6.39
N SER A 210 27.91 0.29 7.31
CA SER A 210 29.32 0.18 7.66
C SER A 210 30.15 -0.22 6.44
N SER A 211 31.35 0.36 6.39
CA SER A 211 32.38 0.26 5.35
C SER A 211 32.97 -1.14 5.13
N THR A 212 32.14 -2.18 4.98
CA THR A 212 32.62 -3.55 4.72
C THR A 212 33.03 -3.79 3.26
N ALA A 213 32.89 -2.78 2.38
CA ALA A 213 33.17 -2.91 0.94
C ALA A 213 34.64 -2.67 0.53
N SER A 214 35.58 -2.41 1.46
CA SER A 214 36.99 -2.14 1.10
C SER A 214 37.95 -3.33 1.29
N ARG A 215 37.49 -4.56 1.55
CA ARG A 215 38.37 -5.69 1.88
C ARG A 215 38.40 -6.89 0.91
N SER A 216 37.87 -6.78 -0.31
CA SER A 216 37.91 -7.91 -1.27
C SER A 216 38.42 -7.58 -2.67
N SER A 217 39.41 -6.67 -2.82
CA SER A 217 40.10 -6.46 -4.10
C SER A 217 41.60 -6.72 -3.99
N SER A 218 41.98 -7.98 -3.79
CA SER A 218 43.33 -8.46 -4.11
C SER A 218 43.30 -9.93 -4.52
N SER A 219 42.72 -10.19 -5.70
CA SER A 219 43.02 -11.39 -6.48
C SER A 219 43.20 -10.95 -7.94
N PRO A 220 44.42 -11.04 -8.50
CA PRO A 220 44.66 -10.72 -9.90
C PRO A 220 44.12 -11.87 -10.76
N ILE A 221 43.03 -11.64 -11.49
CA ILE A 221 42.57 -12.57 -12.53
C ILE A 221 43.28 -12.21 -13.83
N HIS A 222 44.04 -13.21 -14.29
CA HIS A 222 44.49 -13.44 -15.65
C HIS A 222 43.62 -12.80 -16.73
N SER A 223 44.24 -11.94 -17.52
CA SER A 223 43.72 -11.43 -18.78
C SER A 223 43.44 -12.59 -19.76
N LYS A 224 42.20 -12.71 -20.20
CA LYS A 224 41.89 -13.23 -21.54
C LYS A 224 41.02 -12.22 -22.26
N SER A 225 41.64 -11.65 -23.29
CA SER A 225 41.10 -10.80 -24.33
C SER A 225 39.89 -11.44 -25.04
N VAL A 226 38.82 -10.67 -25.21
CA VAL A 226 37.81 -10.92 -26.25
C VAL A 226 37.56 -9.59 -26.99
N PRO A 227 37.44 -9.61 -28.34
CA PRO A 227 37.60 -8.44 -29.19
C PRO A 227 36.33 -7.59 -29.28
N GLU A 228 36.56 -6.31 -29.59
CA GLU A 228 35.56 -5.33 -29.98
C GLU A 228 34.65 -5.84 -31.11
N LEU A 229 33.35 -5.65 -30.95
CA LEU A 229 32.37 -5.73 -32.02
C LEU A 229 31.60 -4.41 -32.05
N ASN A 230 32.02 -3.56 -32.98
CA ASN A 230 31.28 -2.40 -33.47
C ASN A 230 30.01 -2.89 -34.20
N VAL A 231 28.83 -2.47 -33.74
CA VAL A 231 27.68 -1.95 -34.53
C VAL A 231 26.81 -1.11 -33.60
#